data_AF-A0A061S8H4-F1
#
_entry.id   AF-A0A061S8H4-F1
#
_cell.length_a   1.000
_cell.length_b   1.000
_cell.length_c   1.000
_cell.angle_alpha   90.00
_cell.angle_beta   90.00
_cell.angle_gamma   90.00
#
_symmetry.space_group_name_H-M   'P 1'
#
loop_
_entity.id
_entity.type
_entity.pdbx_description
1 polymer ?
#
loop_
_entity_poly.entity_id
_entity_poly.type
_entity_poly.pdbx_seq_one_letter_code
_entity_poly.pdbx_strand_id
1 'polypeptide(L)'
;MEIFIDSDGNQLSNTSVFTFDYAGRVAVKTPTVLSQAESIYGCGSVSAVPFEDGGGGGSAGSHWEREHVGRDLMLAQSGEPDHYHFSPLTMALIDDSGWYNANWDAAAYLDFGAGAGCSFLTSSCADYAAANPSQEWFCSQGGCAYDGRYKSDCSPDLYSGGCSIDSALGNGICTDTANGSGENFFSESFGSFSRCLEPVETLRYRSGEQIAVTSGGVCLAASCSGGELRVTVDGTEL
;
A
#
# COMPACT_ATOMS: atom_id res chain seq x y z
N MET A 1 -4.82 30.49 -2.23
CA MET A 1 -3.46 30.38 -2.76
C MET A 1 -2.76 29.42 -1.83
N GLU A 2 -2.39 28.25 -2.33
CA GLU A 2 -1.64 27.28 -1.54
C GLU A 2 -0.25 27.85 -1.27
N ILE A 3 0.23 27.64 -0.05
CA ILE A 3 1.57 28.05 0.39
C ILE A 3 2.32 26.76 0.60
N PHE A 4 3.58 26.74 0.17
CA PHE A 4 4.53 25.70 0.52
C PHE A 4 5.82 26.38 0.96
N ILE A 5 6.58 25.74 1.83
CA ILE A 5 7.80 26.27 2.42
C ILE A 5 8.98 25.32 2.20
N ASP A 6 10.19 25.87 2.22
CA ASP A 6 11.41 25.08 2.35
C ASP A 6 11.69 24.72 3.81
N SER A 7 12.80 23.99 4.03
CA SER A 7 13.25 23.59 5.38
C SER A 7 13.61 24.77 6.30
N ASP A 8 13.86 25.95 5.74
CA ASP A 8 14.16 27.18 6.47
C ASP A 8 12.90 28.01 6.73
N GLY A 9 11.72 27.54 6.26
CA GLY A 9 10.43 28.21 6.41
C GLY A 9 10.17 29.29 5.35
N ASN A 10 10.98 29.40 4.31
CA ASN A 10 10.76 30.37 3.24
C ASN A 10 9.74 29.84 2.24
N GLN A 11 8.85 30.72 1.78
CA GLN A 11 7.83 30.35 0.80
C GLN A 11 8.45 29.95 -0.55
N LEU A 12 8.02 28.81 -1.07
CA LEU A 12 8.38 28.27 -2.37
C LEU A 12 7.50 28.83 -3.49
N SER A 13 8.07 28.96 -4.69
CA SER A 13 7.31 29.22 -5.91
C SER A 13 6.63 27.94 -6.43
N ASN A 14 5.54 28.07 -7.19
CA ASN A 14 4.87 26.90 -7.78
C ASN A 14 5.80 26.00 -8.62
N THR A 15 6.78 26.58 -9.33
CA THR A 15 7.76 25.81 -10.13
C THR A 15 8.79 25.06 -9.29
N SER A 16 8.94 25.45 -8.02
CA SER A 16 9.77 24.77 -7.03
C SER A 16 8.99 23.67 -6.31
N VAL A 17 7.66 23.77 -6.25
CA VAL A 17 6.78 22.78 -5.61
C VAL A 17 6.35 21.69 -6.58
N PHE A 18 5.88 22.07 -7.76
CA PHE A 18 5.24 21.17 -8.71
C PHE A 18 6.09 20.94 -9.96
N THR A 19 5.96 19.74 -10.52
CA THR A 19 6.58 19.33 -11.78
C THR A 19 5.73 18.24 -12.44
N PHE A 20 6.29 17.54 -13.42
CA PHE A 20 5.68 16.36 -14.01
C PHE A 20 6.58 15.15 -13.80
N ASP A 21 5.98 13.99 -13.54
CA ASP A 21 6.69 12.72 -13.45
C ASP A 21 7.03 12.16 -14.86
N TYR A 22 7.54 10.92 -14.91
CA TYR A 22 7.88 10.27 -16.18
C TYR A 22 6.66 10.01 -17.09
N ALA A 23 5.46 9.87 -16.52
CA ALA A 23 4.21 9.62 -17.22
C ALA A 23 3.48 10.91 -17.63
N GLY A 24 3.96 12.08 -17.18
CA GLY A 24 3.33 13.38 -17.45
C GLY A 24 2.26 13.77 -16.44
N ARG A 25 2.17 13.09 -15.29
CA ARG A 25 1.28 13.42 -14.17
C ARG A 25 1.84 14.58 -13.39
N VAL A 26 0.96 15.42 -12.84
CA VAL A 26 1.38 16.47 -11.90
C VAL A 26 2.00 15.81 -10.68
N ALA A 27 3.19 16.26 -10.28
CA ALA A 27 3.94 15.70 -9.17
C ALA A 27 4.49 16.79 -8.26
N VAL A 28 4.67 16.48 -6.98
CA VAL A 28 5.22 17.39 -5.97
C VAL A 28 6.67 17.02 -5.61
N LYS A 29 7.49 18.03 -5.38
CA LYS A 29 8.92 17.91 -5.13
C LYS A 29 9.41 18.84 -4.02
N THR A 30 8.57 19.04 -3.00
CA THR A 30 8.96 19.81 -1.82
C THR A 30 10.00 19.06 -0.98
N PRO A 31 10.83 19.75 -0.18
CA PRO A 31 12.02 19.14 0.40
C PRO A 31 11.75 17.94 1.31
N THR A 32 10.74 18.02 2.19
CA THR A 32 10.43 16.94 3.12
C THR A 32 9.79 15.77 2.38
N VAL A 33 8.93 16.04 1.39
CA VAL A 33 8.33 14.98 0.55
C VAL A 33 9.40 14.20 -0.20
N LEU A 34 10.36 14.89 -0.83
CA LEU A 34 11.48 14.22 -1.50
C LEU A 34 12.30 13.39 -0.51
N SER A 35 12.67 13.96 0.64
CA SER A 35 13.44 13.23 1.66
C SER A 35 12.74 11.95 2.14
N GLN A 36 11.41 11.99 2.35
CA GLN A 36 10.65 10.80 2.73
C GLN A 36 10.57 9.80 1.58
N ALA A 37 10.33 10.25 0.35
CA ALA A 37 10.29 9.36 -0.81
C ALA A 37 11.65 8.68 -1.07
N GLU A 38 12.76 9.41 -0.95
CA GLU A 38 14.11 8.84 -1.04
C GLU A 38 14.31 7.71 -0.02
N SER A 39 13.86 7.93 1.22
CA SER A 39 13.95 6.95 2.31
C SER A 39 13.04 5.74 2.09
N ILE A 40 11.78 5.96 1.66
CA ILE A 40 10.80 4.89 1.44
C ILE A 40 11.27 4.01 0.29
N TYR A 41 11.48 4.59 -0.89
CA TYR A 41 11.79 3.82 -2.09
C TYR A 41 13.25 3.40 -2.18
N GLY A 42 14.13 3.89 -1.30
CA GLY A 42 15.58 3.61 -1.37
C GLY A 42 16.22 4.20 -2.63
N CYS A 43 15.72 5.33 -3.10
CA CYS A 43 16.15 5.99 -4.33
C CYS A 43 16.78 7.34 -4.01
N GLY A 44 18.10 7.50 -4.16
CA GLY A 44 18.78 8.79 -3.89
C GLY A 44 18.62 9.85 -4.99
N SER A 45 17.74 9.62 -5.96
CA SER A 45 17.51 10.54 -7.09
C SER A 45 16.01 10.73 -7.36
N VAL A 46 15.17 10.65 -6.32
CA VAL A 46 13.74 10.96 -6.47
C VAL A 46 13.61 12.42 -6.89
N SER A 47 12.90 12.66 -8.00
CA SER A 47 12.70 14.01 -8.54
C SER A 47 11.37 14.62 -8.14
N ALA A 48 10.35 13.80 -7.88
CA ALA A 48 9.02 14.17 -7.43
C ALA A 48 8.21 12.92 -7.04
N VAL A 49 7.09 13.12 -6.35
CA VAL A 49 6.06 12.11 -6.08
C VAL A 49 4.77 12.50 -6.81
N PRO A 50 4.20 11.64 -7.66
CA PRO A 50 3.03 11.99 -8.47
C PRO A 50 1.74 12.09 -7.65
N PHE A 51 0.87 13.01 -8.07
CA PHE A 51 -0.53 13.03 -7.70
C PHE A 51 -1.36 12.24 -8.70
N GLU A 52 -2.50 11.76 -8.21
CA GLU A 52 -3.54 11.09 -8.98
C GLU A 52 -3.93 11.88 -10.24
N ASP A 53 -4.10 11.19 -11.36
CA ASP A 53 -4.58 11.77 -12.63
C ASP A 53 -5.95 11.22 -13.07
N GLY A 54 -6.45 10.18 -12.41
CA GLY A 54 -7.76 9.57 -12.57
C GLY A 54 -8.88 10.26 -11.76
N GLY A 55 -10.12 9.76 -11.93
CA GLY A 55 -11.31 10.22 -11.18
C GLY A 55 -11.87 11.61 -11.51
N GLY A 56 -11.21 12.38 -12.38
CA GLY A 56 -11.66 13.72 -12.77
C GLY A 56 -11.42 14.77 -11.69
N GLY A 57 -12.04 15.95 -11.81
CA GLY A 57 -11.69 17.12 -11.00
C GLY A 57 -11.92 17.03 -9.48
N GLY A 58 -12.59 15.98 -9.01
CA GLY A 58 -12.73 15.70 -7.57
C GLY A 58 -11.60 14.84 -7.00
N SER A 59 -10.79 14.21 -7.87
CA SER A 59 -9.73 13.28 -7.49
C SER A 59 -8.37 13.76 -8.00
N ALA A 60 -8.28 14.02 -9.30
CA ALA A 60 -7.04 14.35 -9.98
C ALA A 60 -6.37 15.61 -9.40
N GLY A 61 -5.08 15.50 -9.10
CA GLY A 61 -4.25 16.58 -8.55
C GLY A 61 -4.48 16.92 -7.08
N SER A 62 -5.37 16.21 -6.38
CA SER A 62 -5.67 16.44 -4.94
C SER A 62 -5.41 15.23 -4.04
N HIS A 63 -5.01 14.11 -4.64
CA HIS A 63 -4.73 12.84 -3.96
C HIS A 63 -3.41 12.28 -4.45
N TRP A 64 -2.76 11.43 -3.65
CA TRP A 64 -1.59 10.69 -4.09
C TRP A 64 -1.96 9.71 -5.20
N GLU A 65 -1.05 9.56 -6.15
CA GLU A 65 -1.14 8.54 -7.20
C GLU A 65 -1.05 7.15 -6.57
N ARG A 66 -2.11 6.35 -6.76
CA ARG A 66 -2.22 5.03 -6.12
C ARG A 66 -1.16 4.06 -6.64
N GLU A 67 -0.72 4.19 -7.91
CA GLU A 67 0.35 3.37 -8.47
C GLU A 67 1.63 3.40 -7.62
N HIS A 68 1.97 4.55 -7.02
CA HIS A 68 3.24 4.71 -6.29
C HIS A 68 3.07 4.69 -4.78
N VAL A 69 1.93 5.17 -4.28
CA VAL A 69 1.70 5.27 -2.84
C VAL A 69 0.98 4.04 -2.27
N GLY A 70 0.05 3.43 -3.00
CA GLY A 70 -0.66 2.19 -2.62
C GLY A 70 -1.56 2.26 -1.38
N ARG A 71 -1.10 2.85 -0.27
CA ARG A 71 -1.81 2.98 1.02
C ARG A 71 -1.56 4.35 1.66
N ASP A 72 -2.58 5.19 1.65
CA ASP A 72 -2.58 6.47 2.37
C ASP A 72 -4.02 6.97 2.56
N LEU A 73 -4.24 7.80 3.59
CA LEU A 73 -5.50 8.52 3.81
C LEU A 73 -5.91 9.44 2.65
N MET A 74 -4.92 10.01 1.96
CA MET A 74 -5.04 10.94 0.86
C MET A 74 -5.01 10.23 -0.51
N LEU A 75 -5.35 8.94 -0.57
CA LEU A 75 -5.69 8.29 -1.84
C LEU A 75 -7.10 8.67 -2.29
N ALA A 76 -7.31 8.74 -3.61
CA ALA A 76 -8.63 9.04 -4.16
C ALA A 76 -9.64 7.90 -3.95
N GLN A 77 -9.16 6.66 -3.86
CA GLN A 77 -9.95 5.50 -3.52
C GLN A 77 -10.26 5.49 -2.02
N SER A 78 -11.52 5.25 -1.66
CA SER A 78 -11.95 5.12 -0.27
C SER A 78 -12.49 3.72 0.02
N GLY A 79 -12.60 3.35 1.29
CA GLY A 79 -13.29 2.13 1.71
C GLY A 79 -12.41 0.90 1.85
N GLU A 80 -11.15 0.93 1.44
CA GLU A 80 -10.23 -0.18 1.68
C GLU A 80 -9.64 -0.11 3.10
N PRO A 81 -9.38 -1.26 3.76
CA PRO A 81 -8.92 -1.31 5.16
C PRO A 81 -7.67 -0.49 5.42
N ASP A 82 -6.86 -0.31 4.38
CA ASP A 82 -5.52 0.22 4.44
C ASP A 82 -5.41 1.70 4.10
N HIS A 83 -6.52 2.34 3.76
CA HIS A 83 -6.56 3.76 3.36
C HIS A 83 -6.82 4.70 4.54
N TYR A 84 -6.67 4.26 5.79
CA TYR A 84 -6.98 5.08 6.97
C TYR A 84 -5.73 5.42 7.79
N HIS A 85 -4.62 5.71 7.11
CA HIS A 85 -3.34 6.01 7.74
C HIS A 85 -2.67 7.22 7.09
N PHE A 86 -2.09 8.10 7.90
CA PHE A 86 -1.21 9.16 7.40
C PHE A 86 0.16 8.55 7.10
N SER A 87 0.49 8.35 5.82
CA SER A 87 1.84 7.93 5.45
C SER A 87 2.86 9.04 5.72
N PRO A 88 4.17 8.72 5.70
CA PRO A 88 5.21 9.73 5.81
C PRO A 88 5.14 10.77 4.68
N LEU A 89 4.61 10.42 3.50
CA LEU A 89 4.43 11.37 2.38
C LEU A 89 3.35 12.41 2.69
N THR A 90 2.21 11.98 3.25
CA THR A 90 1.17 12.92 3.67
C THR A 90 1.63 13.80 4.84
N MET A 91 2.33 13.22 5.83
CA MET A 91 2.91 14.01 6.91
C MET A 91 3.93 15.04 6.39
N ALA A 92 4.77 14.66 5.43
CA ALA A 92 5.71 15.57 4.78
C ALA A 92 5.01 16.70 4.05
N LEU A 93 3.96 16.40 3.28
CA LEU A 93 3.22 17.42 2.53
C LEU A 93 2.50 18.40 3.47
N ILE A 94 1.99 17.91 4.61
CA ILE A 94 1.38 18.74 5.65
C ILE A 94 2.42 19.70 6.26
N ASP A 95 3.62 19.22 6.59
CA ASP A 95 4.71 20.08 7.09
C ASP A 95 5.15 21.11 6.03
N ASP A 96 5.41 20.64 4.81
CA ASP A 96 5.87 21.48 3.70
C ASP A 96 4.81 22.50 3.26
N SER A 97 3.53 22.35 3.64
CA SER A 97 2.49 23.36 3.39
C SER A 97 2.73 24.67 4.18
N GLY A 98 3.50 24.61 5.26
CA GLY A 98 3.73 25.74 6.17
C GLY A 98 2.50 26.19 6.96
N TRP A 99 1.38 25.46 6.88
CA TRP A 99 0.16 25.75 7.66
C TRP A 99 0.17 25.02 9.01
N TYR A 100 0.89 23.91 9.07
CA TYR A 100 0.87 22.98 10.20
C TYR A 100 2.28 22.57 10.58
N ASN A 101 2.40 22.02 11.80
CA ASN A 101 3.54 21.21 12.20
C ASN A 101 3.02 19.79 12.43
N ALA A 102 3.47 18.85 11.62
CA ALA A 102 3.06 17.46 11.62
C ALA A 102 3.60 16.75 12.86
N ASN A 103 2.74 15.98 13.51
CA ASN A 103 3.17 15.08 14.57
C ASN A 103 3.68 13.77 13.94
N TRP A 104 4.98 13.70 13.70
CA TRP A 104 5.62 12.52 13.09
C TRP A 104 5.49 11.23 13.92
N ASP A 105 5.22 11.32 15.23
CA ASP A 105 4.93 10.13 16.07
C ASP A 105 3.63 9.43 15.66
N ALA A 106 2.75 10.12 14.91
CA ALA A 106 1.52 9.56 14.37
C ALA A 106 1.66 9.06 12.92
N ALA A 107 2.83 9.21 12.30
CA ALA A 107 3.07 8.72 10.95
C ALA A 107 3.02 7.19 10.93
N ALA A 108 2.23 6.64 10.01
CA ALA A 108 2.26 5.20 9.74
C ALA A 108 3.49 4.84 8.91
N TYR A 109 3.83 3.55 8.86
CA TYR A 109 4.81 3.04 7.92
C TYR A 109 4.17 2.88 6.54
N LEU A 110 4.91 3.31 5.50
CA LEU A 110 4.55 3.06 4.10
C LEU A 110 5.44 1.94 3.57
N ASP A 111 4.85 0.76 3.46
CA ASP A 111 5.45 -0.50 2.97
C ASP A 111 5.32 -0.67 1.46
N PHE A 112 4.30 -0.07 0.84
CA PHE A 112 4.15 -0.06 -0.61
C PHE A 112 5.33 0.65 -1.28
N GLY A 113 6.02 -0.04 -2.19
CA GLY A 113 7.24 0.43 -2.84
C GLY A 113 8.48 0.51 -1.93
N ALA A 114 8.43 0.03 -0.68
CA ALA A 114 9.57 0.19 0.23
C ALA A 114 10.83 -0.53 -0.29
N GLY A 115 11.91 0.23 -0.51
CA GLY A 115 13.16 -0.27 -1.09
C GLY A 115 13.08 -0.68 -2.57
N ALA A 116 12.01 -0.30 -3.28
CA ALA A 116 11.77 -0.66 -4.68
C ALA A 116 12.79 -0.08 -5.68
N GLY A 117 13.54 0.93 -5.27
CA GLY A 117 14.51 1.64 -6.10
C GLY A 117 13.87 2.64 -7.07
N CYS A 118 14.71 3.43 -7.74
CA CYS A 118 14.24 4.55 -8.55
C CYS A 118 13.33 4.15 -9.71
N SER A 119 13.53 2.96 -10.29
CA SER A 119 12.70 2.49 -11.41
C SER A 119 11.23 2.33 -11.04
N PHE A 120 10.90 2.19 -9.76
CA PHE A 120 9.52 2.14 -9.29
C PHE A 120 8.76 3.43 -9.64
N LEU A 121 9.41 4.59 -9.45
CA LEU A 121 8.84 5.91 -9.75
C LEU A 121 9.06 6.37 -11.19
N THR A 122 9.82 5.64 -12.02
CA THR A 122 10.27 6.11 -13.34
C THR A 122 10.02 5.11 -14.48
N SER A 123 9.25 4.07 -14.24
CA SER A 123 8.93 3.04 -15.23
C SER A 123 7.48 2.64 -15.07
N SER A 124 6.86 2.14 -16.15
CA SER A 124 5.52 1.57 -16.01
C SER A 124 5.55 0.39 -15.03
N CYS A 125 4.48 0.17 -14.26
CA CYS A 125 4.39 -1.01 -13.39
C CYS A 125 4.61 -2.34 -14.12
N ALA A 126 4.23 -2.44 -15.41
CA ALA A 126 4.51 -3.61 -16.23
C ALA A 126 6.02 -3.82 -16.46
N ASP A 127 6.75 -2.77 -16.83
CA ASP A 127 8.20 -2.83 -17.01
C ASP A 127 8.91 -3.08 -15.68
N TYR A 128 8.44 -2.43 -14.61
CA TYR A 128 8.98 -2.61 -13.27
C TYR A 128 8.81 -4.05 -12.78
N ALA A 129 7.61 -4.62 -12.88
CA ALA A 129 7.33 -5.99 -12.47
C ALA A 129 8.09 -7.02 -13.32
N ALA A 130 8.25 -6.77 -14.62
CA ALA A 130 9.05 -7.62 -15.50
C ALA A 130 10.54 -7.62 -15.10
N ALA A 131 11.08 -6.47 -14.67
CA ALA A 131 12.46 -6.35 -14.20
C ALA A 131 12.66 -6.88 -12.77
N ASN A 132 11.61 -6.88 -11.95
CA ASN A 132 11.64 -7.25 -10.53
C ASN A 132 10.61 -8.36 -10.24
N PRO A 133 10.81 -9.60 -10.69
CA PRO A 133 9.79 -10.66 -10.58
C PRO A 133 9.46 -11.08 -9.13
N SER A 134 10.24 -10.65 -8.14
CA SER A 134 10.01 -10.88 -6.71
C SER A 134 9.33 -9.71 -6.01
N GLN A 135 8.93 -8.67 -6.73
CA GLN A 135 8.16 -7.56 -6.16
C GLN A 135 6.77 -8.05 -5.73
N GLU A 136 6.18 -7.39 -4.74
CA GLU A 136 4.90 -7.80 -4.16
C GLU A 136 3.78 -6.76 -4.38
N TRP A 137 4.09 -5.59 -4.93
CA TRP A 137 3.17 -4.44 -5.00
C TRP A 137 2.17 -4.51 -6.16
N PHE A 138 2.61 -5.04 -7.30
CA PHE A 138 1.80 -5.24 -8.50
C PHE A 138 1.47 -6.72 -8.66
N CYS A 139 0.29 -7.11 -8.23
CA CYS A 139 -0.13 -8.51 -8.22
C CYS A 139 -0.36 -9.03 -9.66
N SER A 140 -0.29 -10.36 -9.83
CA SER A 140 -0.68 -11.04 -11.09
C SER A 140 -1.87 -11.98 -10.93
N GLN A 141 -2.22 -12.30 -9.69
CA GLN A 141 -3.36 -13.13 -9.30
C GLN A 141 -3.81 -12.71 -7.91
N GLY A 142 -5.09 -12.97 -7.57
CA GLY A 142 -5.58 -12.79 -6.21
C GLY A 142 -4.94 -13.79 -5.24
N GLY A 143 -5.07 -13.51 -3.96
CA GLY A 143 -4.22 -14.14 -2.97
C GLY A 143 -4.40 -13.56 -1.58
N CYS A 144 -3.27 -13.41 -0.93
CA CYS A 144 -3.11 -12.44 0.15
C CYS A 144 -2.56 -11.13 -0.41
N ALA A 145 -3.01 -10.01 0.17
CA ALA A 145 -2.36 -8.73 -0.08
C ALA A 145 -0.88 -8.80 0.32
N TYR A 146 -0.05 -8.00 -0.36
CA TYR A 146 1.39 -7.94 -0.10
C TYR A 146 1.79 -7.76 1.38
N ASP A 147 0.96 -7.09 2.19
CA ASP A 147 1.22 -6.87 3.63
C ASP A 147 0.57 -7.93 4.55
N GLY A 148 -0.10 -8.92 3.94
CA GLY A 148 -0.77 -10.03 4.59
C GLY A 148 -1.96 -9.60 5.45
N ARG A 149 -2.59 -8.43 5.28
CA ARG A 149 -3.73 -8.05 6.14
C ARG A 149 -5.07 -8.60 5.69
N TYR A 150 -5.22 -8.88 4.41
CA TYR A 150 -6.48 -9.35 3.85
C TYR A 150 -6.25 -10.28 2.67
N LYS A 151 -7.29 -11.07 2.39
CA LYS A 151 -7.43 -11.79 1.13
C LYS A 151 -7.79 -10.80 0.03
N SER A 152 -7.14 -10.90 -1.12
CA SER A 152 -7.28 -9.95 -2.22
C SER A 152 -7.78 -10.59 -3.51
N ASP A 153 -8.53 -9.79 -4.27
CA ASP A 153 -8.56 -9.92 -5.72
C ASP A 153 -7.46 -9.06 -6.33
N CYS A 154 -7.00 -9.44 -7.51
CA CYS A 154 -5.96 -8.73 -8.22
C CYS A 154 -6.49 -8.10 -9.50
N SER A 155 -6.63 -6.78 -9.51
CA SER A 155 -7.15 -6.04 -10.65
C SER A 155 -6.70 -4.59 -10.63
N PRO A 156 -6.61 -3.93 -11.80
CA PRO A 156 -6.46 -2.48 -11.82
C PRO A 156 -7.77 -1.80 -11.42
N ASP A 157 -7.66 -0.59 -10.89
CA ASP A 157 -8.79 0.28 -10.62
C ASP A 157 -8.65 1.62 -11.36
N LEU A 158 -9.55 2.57 -11.06
CA LEU A 158 -9.59 3.88 -11.73
C LEU A 158 -8.35 4.75 -11.44
N TYR A 159 -7.64 4.44 -10.36
CA TYR A 159 -6.61 5.27 -9.74
C TYR A 159 -5.22 4.61 -9.81
N SER A 160 -5.13 3.32 -10.11
CA SER A 160 -3.87 2.58 -10.10
C SER A 160 -3.03 2.73 -11.37
N GLY A 161 -3.30 3.71 -12.24
CA GLY A 161 -2.56 3.88 -13.51
C GLY A 161 -2.65 2.68 -14.46
N GLY A 162 -3.64 1.79 -14.28
CA GLY A 162 -3.76 0.53 -15.03
C GLY A 162 -2.95 -0.63 -14.44
N CYS A 163 -2.31 -0.45 -13.30
CA CYS A 163 -1.55 -1.47 -12.58
C CYS A 163 -2.47 -2.33 -11.73
N SER A 164 -2.33 -3.64 -11.81
CA SER A 164 -3.07 -4.54 -10.94
C SER A 164 -2.49 -4.48 -9.52
N ILE A 165 -3.32 -4.13 -8.55
CA ILE A 165 -2.96 -4.03 -7.13
C ILE A 165 -3.98 -4.85 -6.32
N ASP A 166 -3.56 -5.36 -5.16
CA ASP A 166 -4.40 -6.13 -4.25
C ASP A 166 -5.58 -5.32 -3.72
N SER A 167 -6.79 -5.73 -4.08
CA SER A 167 -8.05 -5.15 -3.60
C SER A 167 -8.70 -6.06 -2.57
N ALA A 168 -9.02 -5.53 -1.39
CA ALA A 168 -9.54 -6.33 -0.28
C ALA A 168 -10.90 -6.98 -0.59
N LEU A 169 -11.01 -8.28 -0.35
CA LEU A 169 -12.30 -8.96 -0.30
C LEU A 169 -13.04 -8.55 0.97
N GLY A 170 -14.31 -8.15 0.86
CA GLY A 170 -15.07 -7.62 1.99
C GLY A 170 -15.15 -8.57 3.20
N ASN A 171 -15.26 -9.88 2.96
CA ASN A 171 -15.23 -10.93 3.99
C ASN A 171 -13.82 -11.53 4.23
N GLY A 172 -12.79 -10.98 3.60
CA GLY A 172 -11.41 -11.45 3.63
C GLY A 172 -10.48 -10.57 4.45
N ILE A 173 -10.99 -9.54 5.13
CA ILE A 173 -10.18 -8.66 5.98
C ILE A 173 -9.85 -9.40 7.27
N CYS A 174 -8.63 -9.88 7.41
CA CYS A 174 -8.24 -10.76 8.51
C CYS A 174 -8.27 -10.05 9.87
N THR A 175 -8.12 -8.72 9.89
CA THR A 175 -8.15 -7.93 11.12
C THR A 175 -9.56 -7.61 11.62
N ASP A 176 -10.59 -7.86 10.82
CA ASP A 176 -11.98 -7.61 11.18
C ASP A 176 -12.65 -8.86 11.76
N THR A 177 -12.90 -8.85 13.06
CA THR A 177 -13.58 -9.93 13.79
C THR A 177 -14.99 -10.25 13.26
N ALA A 178 -15.65 -9.31 12.57
CA ALA A 178 -16.97 -9.55 11.98
C ALA A 178 -16.92 -10.61 10.87
N ASN A 179 -15.76 -10.82 10.25
CA ASN A 179 -15.57 -11.84 9.21
C ASN A 179 -15.42 -13.26 9.77
N GLY A 180 -15.22 -13.43 11.08
CA GLY A 180 -15.04 -14.74 11.73
C GLY A 180 -16.32 -15.56 11.95
N SER A 181 -17.49 -15.03 11.60
CA SER A 181 -18.78 -15.74 11.75
C SER A 181 -19.17 -16.65 10.57
N GLY A 182 -18.30 -16.77 9.55
CA GLY A 182 -18.52 -17.58 8.34
C GLY A 182 -17.98 -19.02 8.42
N GLU A 183 -17.91 -19.70 7.26
CA GLU A 183 -17.23 -21.00 7.17
C GLU A 183 -15.71 -20.82 7.35
N ASN A 184 -15.19 -21.30 8.48
CA ASN A 184 -13.78 -21.18 8.83
C ASN A 184 -13.01 -22.42 8.37
N PHE A 185 -12.60 -22.43 7.10
CA PHE A 185 -11.73 -23.49 6.57
C PHE A 185 -10.34 -23.38 7.19
N PHE A 186 -9.70 -24.49 7.55
CA PHE A 186 -8.35 -24.47 8.17
C PHE A 186 -8.22 -23.64 9.45
N SER A 187 -9.30 -23.54 10.23
CA SER A 187 -9.36 -22.69 11.43
C SER A 187 -8.96 -21.24 11.14
N GLU A 188 -9.56 -20.65 10.11
CA GLU A 188 -9.40 -19.21 9.90
C GLU A 188 -9.73 -18.45 11.18
N SER A 189 -8.90 -17.48 11.49
CA SER A 189 -9.05 -16.62 12.65
C SER A 189 -9.03 -15.19 12.19
N PHE A 190 -9.98 -14.42 12.70
CA PHE A 190 -10.12 -13.01 12.42
C PHE A 190 -9.97 -12.22 13.71
N GLY A 191 -9.04 -11.27 13.73
CA GLY A 191 -8.70 -10.51 14.92
C GLY A 191 -7.55 -9.55 14.64
N SER A 192 -7.32 -8.59 15.54
CA SER A 192 -6.44 -7.44 15.28
C SER A 192 -5.01 -7.79 14.83
N PHE A 193 -4.52 -8.98 15.16
CA PHE A 193 -3.20 -9.48 14.75
C PHE A 193 -3.24 -10.61 13.72
N SER A 194 -4.42 -11.06 13.28
CA SER A 194 -4.51 -12.07 12.23
C SER A 194 -3.91 -11.58 10.92
N ARG A 195 -3.31 -12.51 10.17
CA ARG A 195 -2.71 -12.25 8.86
C ARG A 195 -3.14 -13.29 7.83
N CYS A 196 -3.32 -12.84 6.61
CA CYS A 196 -3.48 -13.67 5.44
C CYS A 196 -2.13 -14.33 5.12
N LEU A 197 -2.15 -15.64 4.97
CA LEU A 197 -1.01 -16.44 4.57
C LEU A 197 -1.41 -17.34 3.40
N GLU A 198 -0.55 -17.43 2.40
CA GLU A 198 -0.76 -18.28 1.24
C GLU A 198 -0.11 -19.65 1.48
N PRO A 199 -0.82 -20.76 1.23
CA PRO A 199 -0.21 -22.07 1.28
C PRO A 199 0.68 -22.27 0.04
N VAL A 200 1.90 -22.74 0.26
CA VAL A 200 2.89 -23.03 -0.81
C VAL A 200 2.37 -24.11 -1.78
N GLU A 201 1.43 -24.94 -1.33
CA GLU A 201 0.77 -25.96 -2.16
C GLU A 201 -0.76 -25.93 -1.96
N THR A 202 -1.50 -26.32 -3.00
CA THR A 202 -2.94 -26.55 -2.89
C THR A 202 -3.20 -27.72 -1.95
N LEU A 203 -3.66 -27.42 -0.73
CA LEU A 203 -4.08 -28.43 0.23
C LEU A 203 -5.30 -29.20 -0.31
N ARG A 204 -5.25 -30.53 -0.21
CA ARG A 204 -6.32 -31.44 -0.64
C ARG A 204 -6.74 -32.33 0.53
N TYR A 205 -8.02 -32.59 0.65
CA TYR A 205 -8.50 -33.66 1.51
C TYR A 205 -7.92 -35.00 1.06
N ARG A 206 -7.78 -35.97 1.97
CA ARG A 206 -7.35 -37.34 1.63
C ARG A 206 -8.29 -38.03 0.64
N SER A 207 -9.53 -37.55 0.51
CA SER A 207 -10.50 -37.96 -0.52
C SER A 207 -10.12 -37.50 -1.93
N GLY A 208 -9.11 -36.64 -2.08
CA GLY A 208 -8.68 -36.04 -3.35
C GLY A 208 -9.40 -34.73 -3.70
N GLU A 209 -10.41 -34.35 -2.91
CA GLU A 209 -11.13 -33.09 -3.05
C GLU A 209 -10.24 -31.90 -2.70
N GLN A 210 -10.24 -30.88 -3.55
CA GLN A 210 -9.49 -29.66 -3.31
C GLN A 210 -10.14 -28.87 -2.19
N ILE A 211 -9.35 -28.38 -1.25
CA ILE A 211 -9.87 -27.46 -0.26
C ILE A 211 -9.94 -26.10 -0.95
N ALA A 212 -11.17 -25.66 -1.22
CA ALA A 212 -11.43 -24.40 -1.91
C ALA A 212 -11.13 -23.24 -0.96
N VAL A 213 -9.86 -22.83 -0.88
CA VAL A 213 -9.51 -21.55 -0.30
C VAL A 213 -10.04 -20.49 -1.26
N THR A 214 -11.04 -19.71 -0.85
CA THR A 214 -11.45 -18.53 -1.61
C THR A 214 -10.23 -17.62 -1.75
N SER A 215 -9.94 -17.21 -2.99
CA SER A 215 -8.79 -16.39 -3.42
C SER A 215 -7.38 -16.90 -3.10
N GLY A 216 -7.17 -18.13 -2.63
CA GLY A 216 -5.81 -18.69 -2.46
C GLY A 216 -5.08 -18.32 -1.16
N GLY A 217 -5.68 -17.54 -0.26
CA GLY A 217 -5.11 -17.15 1.04
C GLY A 217 -6.00 -17.49 2.24
N VAL A 218 -5.42 -17.73 3.41
CA VAL A 218 -6.14 -18.00 4.68
C VAL A 218 -5.78 -16.99 5.76
N CYS A 219 -6.78 -16.49 6.48
CA CYS A 219 -6.57 -15.63 7.64
C CYS A 219 -6.24 -16.48 8.86
N LEU A 220 -5.02 -16.38 9.39
CA LEU A 220 -4.58 -17.12 10.58
C LEU A 220 -4.26 -16.16 11.72
N ALA A 221 -4.48 -16.61 12.94
CA ALA A 221 -4.08 -15.85 14.12
C ALA A 221 -2.55 -15.74 14.13
N ALA A 222 -2.05 -14.51 14.23
CA ALA A 222 -0.63 -14.26 14.29
C ALA A 222 -0.26 -13.42 15.52
N SER A 223 1.00 -13.53 15.93
CA SER A 223 1.60 -12.67 16.95
C SER A 223 3.07 -12.44 16.62
N CYS A 224 3.63 -11.34 17.12
CA CYS A 224 5.05 -11.06 16.99
C CYS A 224 5.68 -11.06 18.37
N SER A 225 6.71 -11.88 18.58
CA SER A 225 7.45 -11.93 19.84
C SER A 225 8.93 -12.14 19.57
N GLY A 226 9.78 -11.25 20.11
CA GLY A 226 11.24 -11.35 19.94
C GLY A 226 11.73 -11.18 18.50
N GLY A 227 10.94 -10.54 17.63
CA GLY A 227 11.24 -10.39 16.20
C GLY A 227 10.80 -11.57 15.34
N GLU A 228 10.18 -12.59 15.93
CA GLU A 228 9.63 -13.74 15.21
C GLU A 228 8.12 -13.57 15.04
N LEU A 229 7.63 -13.82 13.81
CA LEU A 229 6.22 -14.02 13.51
C LEU A 229 5.84 -15.44 13.94
N ARG A 230 4.81 -15.56 14.76
CA ARG A 230 4.22 -16.83 15.17
C ARG A 230 2.81 -16.93 14.67
N VAL A 231 2.44 -18.09 14.15
CA VAL A 231 1.12 -18.32 13.55
C VAL A 231 0.45 -19.48 14.24
N THR A 232 -0.84 -19.34 14.57
CA THR A 232 -1.62 -20.44 15.16
C THR A 232 -2.50 -21.09 14.10
N VAL A 233 -2.33 -22.40 13.90
CA VAL A 233 -3.14 -23.24 13.02
C VAL A 233 -3.77 -24.35 13.86
N ASP A 234 -5.10 -24.46 13.85
CA ASP A 234 -5.85 -25.46 14.63
C ASP A 234 -5.44 -25.50 16.13
N GLY A 235 -5.10 -24.35 16.71
CA GLY A 235 -4.65 -24.24 18.11
C GLY A 235 -3.19 -24.62 18.37
N THR A 236 -2.41 -24.90 17.33
CA THR A 236 -0.96 -25.14 17.40
C THR A 236 -0.21 -23.89 16.92
N GLU A 237 0.66 -23.34 17.77
CA GLU A 237 1.58 -22.26 17.42
C GLU A 237 2.77 -22.83 16.64
N LEU A 238 3.08 -22.21 15.50
CA LEU A 238 4.18 -22.50 14.59
C LEU A 238 5.16 -21.33 14.55
#